data_AF-A0A290S8S7-F1
#
_entry.id   AF-A0A290S8S7-F1
#
_cell.length_a   1.000
_cell.length_b   1.000
_cell.length_c   1.000
_cell.angle_alpha   90.00
_cell.angle_beta   90.00
_cell.angle_gamma   90.00
#
_symmetry.space_group_name_H-M   'P 1'
#
loop_
_entity.id
_entity.type
_entity.pdbx_description
1 polymer ?
#
loop_
_entity_poly.entity_id
_entity_poly.type
_entity_poly.pdbx_seq_one_letter_code
_entity_poly.pdbx_strand_id
1 'polypeptide(L)'
;MKYLLLLLLISPFSQAGENLIKDFGYFYSVPEHVQINDSTVFKIAFDVGDGAKKGEQNNSMNSLARFINMHVAHGVKPDNIQLALVVHGSASVDVLANSEYKERFKADNKNQSLIKQLLANNTVVYVCGQSATHYKVAPEQLIEGVQMSLSAMTAHAQLQQQGYTLNPF
;
A
#
# COMPACT_ATOMS: atom_id res chain seq x y z
N MET A 1 20.21 -44.79 26.88
CA MET A 1 20.90 -43.50 26.61
C MET A 1 20.72 -43.16 25.14
N LYS A 2 20.38 -41.88 24.86
CA LYS A 2 20.94 -41.04 23.78
C LYS A 2 20.70 -41.47 22.32
N TYR A 3 20.12 -40.69 21.41
CA TYR A 3 19.73 -39.27 21.38
C TYR A 3 18.58 -39.07 20.37
N LEU A 4 17.62 -38.21 20.74
CA LEU A 4 16.61 -37.65 19.86
C LEU A 4 17.26 -36.49 19.08
N LEU A 5 17.40 -36.63 17.76
CA LEU A 5 17.91 -35.57 16.89
C LEU A 5 16.75 -34.67 16.47
N LEU A 6 16.62 -33.51 17.11
CA LEU A 6 15.64 -32.47 16.75
C LEU A 6 16.25 -31.62 15.63
N LEU A 7 15.83 -31.86 14.38
CA LEU A 7 16.16 -31.00 13.23
C LEU A 7 15.35 -29.70 13.34
N LEU A 8 15.98 -28.64 13.82
CA LEU A 8 15.48 -27.26 13.71
C LEU A 8 15.56 -26.85 12.24
N LEU A 9 14.41 -26.84 11.56
CA LEU A 9 14.24 -26.19 10.26
C LEU A 9 14.33 -24.68 10.48
N ILE A 10 15.55 -24.14 10.38
CA ILE A 10 15.77 -22.70 10.27
C ILE A 10 15.35 -22.34 8.85
N SER A 11 14.14 -21.85 8.67
CA SER A 11 13.72 -21.27 7.39
C SER A 11 14.70 -20.16 7.01
N PRO A 12 15.26 -20.15 5.80
CA PRO A 12 16.09 -19.04 5.35
C PRO A 12 15.17 -17.85 5.13
N PHE A 13 15.02 -17.01 6.14
CA PHE A 13 14.75 -15.60 5.89
C PHE A 13 15.98 -15.11 5.12
N SER A 14 15.91 -15.14 3.79
CA SER A 14 16.95 -14.56 2.96
C SER A 14 17.08 -13.11 3.38
N GLN A 15 18.30 -12.72 3.76
CA GLN A 15 18.63 -11.34 4.08
C GLN A 15 18.70 -10.57 2.76
N ALA A 16 17.52 -10.27 2.21
CA ALA A 16 17.35 -9.16 1.28
C ALA A 16 17.77 -7.88 2.02
N GLY A 17 18.34 -6.91 1.32
CA GLY A 17 18.59 -5.59 1.88
C GLY A 17 17.35 -5.04 2.60
N GLU A 18 17.54 -4.13 3.55
CA GLU A 18 16.39 -3.54 4.28
C GLU A 18 15.30 -3.11 3.29
N ASN A 19 14.07 -3.56 3.54
CA ASN A 19 12.92 -3.18 2.72
C ASN A 19 12.83 -1.66 2.59
N LEU A 20 12.57 -1.18 1.37
CA LEU A 20 12.44 0.24 1.09
C LEU A 20 11.25 0.84 1.84
N ILE A 21 10.12 0.12 1.86
CA ILE A 21 9.00 0.38 2.78
C ILE A 21 9.21 -0.47 4.04
N LYS A 22 9.59 0.18 5.14
CA LYS A 22 9.92 -0.45 6.42
C LYS A 22 8.66 -0.89 7.16
N ASP A 23 8.73 -2.05 7.81
CA ASP A 23 7.65 -2.70 8.59
C ASP A 23 6.39 -3.10 7.81
N PHE A 24 6.36 -2.85 6.51
CA PHE A 24 5.23 -3.14 5.61
C PHE A 24 5.71 -3.95 4.40
N GLY A 25 4.75 -4.42 3.62
CA GLY A 25 5.05 -4.99 2.31
C GLY A 25 5.89 -6.27 2.34
N TYR A 26 5.77 -7.08 3.39
CA TYR A 26 6.42 -8.39 3.43
C TYR A 26 5.97 -9.25 2.24
N PHE A 27 6.93 -9.92 1.61
CA PHE A 27 6.72 -10.80 0.47
C PHE A 27 7.47 -12.12 0.68
N TYR A 28 7.02 -13.16 -0.02
CA TYR A 28 7.67 -14.47 -0.01
C TYR A 28 8.70 -14.55 -1.12
N SER A 29 9.77 -15.33 -0.90
CA SER A 29 10.68 -15.69 -1.98
C SER A 29 9.97 -16.65 -2.94
N VAL A 30 10.03 -16.33 -4.24
CA VAL A 30 9.48 -17.16 -5.31
C VAL A 30 10.67 -17.56 -6.19
N PRO A 31 11.34 -18.70 -5.95
CA PRO A 31 12.59 -19.03 -6.64
C PRO A 31 12.39 -19.30 -8.14
N GLU A 32 11.20 -19.75 -8.54
CA GLU A 32 10.85 -20.04 -9.94
C GLU A 32 9.78 -19.07 -10.40
N HIS A 33 10.19 -18.04 -11.15
CA HIS A 33 9.29 -17.05 -11.76
C HIS A 33 9.87 -16.55 -13.09
N VAL A 34 9.00 -15.98 -13.93
CA VAL A 34 9.43 -15.28 -15.15
C VAL A 34 10.27 -14.08 -14.74
N GLN A 35 11.48 -14.00 -15.29
CA GLN A 35 12.43 -12.92 -14.96
C GLN A 35 11.84 -11.55 -15.28
N ILE A 36 12.02 -10.62 -14.34
CA ILE A 36 11.64 -9.23 -14.50
C ILE A 36 12.88 -8.48 -15.00
N ASN A 37 12.74 -7.76 -16.11
CA ASN A 37 13.83 -6.91 -16.61
C ASN A 37 14.02 -5.71 -15.65
N ASP A 38 15.27 -5.39 -15.29
CA ASP A 38 15.60 -4.27 -14.41
C ASP A 38 15.21 -2.89 -14.98
N SER A 39 15.08 -2.80 -16.31
CA SER A 39 14.60 -1.62 -17.04
C SER A 39 13.08 -1.52 -17.10
N THR A 40 12.34 -2.45 -16.48
CA THR A 40 10.86 -2.40 -16.43
C THR A 40 10.41 -1.15 -15.69
N VAL A 41 9.41 -0.46 -16.23
CA VAL A 41 8.75 0.69 -15.61
C VAL A 41 7.30 0.33 -15.28
N PHE A 42 6.91 0.53 -14.02
CA PHE A 42 5.57 0.30 -13.53
C PHE A 42 4.86 1.62 -13.28
N LYS A 43 3.67 1.77 -13.88
CA LYS A 43 2.69 2.80 -13.52
C LYS A 43 1.38 2.09 -13.19
N ILE A 44 1.06 1.96 -11.91
CA ILE A 44 -0.07 1.11 -11.48
C ILE A 44 -0.95 1.83 -10.48
N ALA A 45 -2.25 1.91 -10.78
CA ALA A 45 -3.27 2.40 -9.89
C ALA A 45 -3.91 1.22 -9.15
N PHE A 46 -3.83 1.22 -7.83
CA PHE A 46 -4.44 0.25 -6.94
C PHE A 46 -5.82 0.77 -6.50
N ASP A 47 -6.86 -0.02 -6.71
CA ASP A 47 -8.21 0.29 -6.23
C ASP A 47 -8.47 -0.35 -4.87
N VAL A 48 -8.84 0.45 -3.87
CA VAL A 48 -9.15 -0.04 -2.51
C VAL A 48 -10.49 0.53 -2.04
N GLY A 49 -11.52 -0.32 -2.07
CA GLY A 49 -12.88 0.05 -1.64
C GLY A 49 -13.26 -0.37 -0.21
N ASP A 50 -12.67 -1.47 0.27
CA ASP A 50 -13.01 -2.06 1.56
C ASP A 50 -12.08 -1.55 2.67
N GLY A 51 -12.68 -0.99 3.71
CA GLY A 51 -11.97 -0.50 4.88
C GLY A 51 -11.52 -1.64 5.79
N ALA A 52 -10.43 -1.42 6.50
CA ALA A 52 -9.97 -2.33 7.52
C ALA A 52 -10.96 -2.39 8.70
N LYS A 53 -10.84 -3.44 9.51
CA LYS A 53 -11.44 -3.39 10.85
C LYS A 53 -10.82 -2.23 11.63
N LYS A 54 -11.61 -1.64 12.52
CA LYS A 54 -11.19 -0.46 13.30
C LYS A 54 -9.90 -0.74 14.07
N GLY A 55 -8.89 0.10 13.88
CA GLY A 55 -7.58 -0.04 14.52
C GLY A 55 -6.68 -1.12 13.92
N GLU A 56 -7.09 -1.78 12.83
CA GLU A 56 -6.26 -2.71 12.06
C GLU A 56 -5.68 -2.03 10.81
N GLN A 57 -4.64 -2.64 10.24
CA GLN A 57 -4.09 -2.24 8.95
C GLN A 57 -4.98 -2.70 7.80
N ASN A 58 -5.13 -1.86 6.79
CA ASN A 58 -5.74 -2.25 5.51
C ASN A 58 -4.72 -3.03 4.67
N ASN A 59 -4.95 -4.32 4.50
CA ASN A 59 -4.02 -5.20 3.79
C ASN A 59 -3.96 -4.96 2.28
N SER A 60 -5.02 -4.40 1.67
CA SER A 60 -5.00 -3.99 0.27
C SER A 60 -4.10 -2.76 0.08
N MET A 61 -4.11 -1.81 1.02
CA MET A 61 -3.13 -0.71 1.01
C MET A 61 -1.69 -1.25 1.19
N ASN A 62 -1.51 -2.26 2.05
CA ASN A 62 -0.21 -2.90 2.26
C ASN A 62 0.31 -3.67 1.02
N SER A 63 -0.57 -4.03 0.08
CA SER A 63 -0.16 -4.62 -1.20
C SER A 63 0.72 -3.69 -2.03
N LEU A 64 0.56 -2.36 -1.92
CA LEU A 64 1.42 -1.40 -2.62
C LEU A 64 2.85 -1.44 -2.08
N ALA A 65 3.00 -1.48 -0.75
CA ALA A 65 4.31 -1.64 -0.12
C ALA A 65 4.96 -2.95 -0.53
N ARG A 66 4.17 -4.03 -0.62
CA ARG A 66 4.62 -5.33 -1.10
C ARG A 66 5.09 -5.26 -2.54
N PHE A 67 4.34 -4.57 -3.39
CA PHE A 67 4.70 -4.37 -4.79
C PHE A 67 6.07 -3.68 -4.90
N ILE A 68 6.27 -2.58 -4.18
CA ILE A 68 7.55 -1.85 -4.16
C ILE A 68 8.68 -2.76 -3.69
N ASN A 69 8.58 -3.32 -2.47
CA ASN A 69 9.65 -4.11 -1.86
C ASN A 69 10.01 -5.33 -2.70
N MET A 70 9.02 -6.06 -3.19
CA MET A 70 9.22 -7.27 -3.99
C MET A 70 9.94 -6.95 -5.32
N HIS A 71 9.52 -5.92 -6.05
CA HIS A 71 10.13 -5.59 -7.35
C HIS A 71 11.53 -5.00 -7.19
N VAL A 72 11.77 -4.18 -6.16
CA VAL A 72 13.11 -3.68 -5.84
C VAL A 72 14.06 -4.81 -5.48
N ALA A 73 13.59 -5.80 -4.70
CA ALA A 73 14.38 -6.98 -4.39
C ALA A 73 14.74 -7.83 -5.63
N HIS A 74 14.02 -7.66 -6.74
CA HIS A 74 14.27 -8.32 -8.02
C HIS A 74 14.92 -7.38 -9.06
N GLY A 75 15.56 -6.30 -8.61
CA GLY A 75 16.42 -5.46 -9.45
C GLY A 75 15.72 -4.28 -10.14
N VAL A 76 14.41 -4.12 -9.99
CA VAL A 76 13.71 -2.95 -10.52
C VAL A 76 14.12 -1.71 -9.72
N LYS A 77 14.56 -0.66 -10.41
CA LYS A 77 14.95 0.59 -9.75
C LYS A 77 13.74 1.23 -9.06
N PRO A 78 13.86 1.75 -7.82
CA PRO A 78 12.75 2.45 -7.15
C PRO A 78 12.12 3.56 -8.00
N ASP A 79 12.92 4.31 -8.77
CA ASP A 79 12.45 5.39 -9.65
C ASP A 79 11.60 4.89 -10.84
N ASN A 80 11.69 3.59 -11.16
CA ASN A 80 10.87 2.96 -12.19
C ASN A 80 9.50 2.51 -11.66
N ILE A 81 9.20 2.65 -10.37
CA ILE A 81 7.93 2.25 -9.76
C ILE A 81 7.15 3.51 -9.39
N GLN A 82 6.05 3.76 -10.11
CA GLN A 82 5.11 4.85 -9.84
C GLN A 82 3.76 4.25 -9.53
N LEU A 83 3.28 4.46 -8.31
CA LEU A 83 2.00 3.89 -7.88
C LEU A 83 0.96 4.99 -7.66
N ALA A 84 -0.30 4.62 -7.77
CA ALA A 84 -1.41 5.41 -7.27
C ALA A 84 -2.25 4.52 -6.35
N LEU A 85 -2.56 4.99 -5.15
CA LEU A 85 -3.58 4.39 -4.30
C LEU A 85 -4.88 5.18 -4.48
N VAL A 86 -5.91 4.55 -5.01
CA VAL A 86 -7.24 5.15 -5.18
C VAL A 86 -8.20 4.51 -4.18
N VAL A 87 -8.54 5.28 -3.15
CA VAL A 87 -9.38 4.85 -2.04
C VAL A 87 -10.83 5.25 -2.30
N HIS A 88 -11.77 4.33 -2.11
CA HIS A 88 -13.20 4.62 -2.12
C HIS A 88 -13.94 3.75 -1.10
N GLY A 89 -15.27 3.80 -1.13
CA GLY A 89 -16.10 2.99 -0.26
C GLY A 89 -15.75 3.17 1.22
N SER A 90 -15.83 2.08 1.97
CA SER A 90 -15.59 2.08 3.42
C SER A 90 -14.13 2.34 3.78
N ALA A 91 -13.19 2.15 2.85
CA ALA A 91 -11.78 2.50 3.04
C ALA A 91 -11.53 4.01 3.17
N SER A 92 -12.51 4.87 2.86
CA SER A 92 -12.37 6.33 2.97
C SER A 92 -11.96 6.79 4.37
N VAL A 93 -12.30 6.05 5.43
CA VAL A 93 -11.89 6.39 6.80
C VAL A 93 -10.47 5.96 7.15
N ASP A 94 -9.87 5.04 6.37
CA ASP A 94 -8.53 4.52 6.62
C ASP A 94 -7.42 5.53 6.27
N VAL A 95 -7.77 6.58 5.51
CA VAL A 95 -6.85 7.68 5.13
C VAL A 95 -6.94 8.90 6.04
N LEU A 96 -7.73 8.83 7.13
CA LEU A 96 -7.77 9.90 8.14
C LEU A 96 -6.42 10.02 8.85
N ALA A 97 -6.01 11.26 9.15
CA ALA A 97 -4.91 11.51 10.06
C ALA A 97 -5.16 10.79 11.40
N ASN A 98 -4.11 10.33 12.05
CA ASN A 98 -4.21 9.50 13.25
C ASN A 98 -4.98 10.19 14.38
N SER A 99 -4.85 11.51 14.52
CA SER A 99 -5.64 12.31 15.47
C SER A 99 -7.15 12.19 15.20
N GLU A 100 -7.56 12.41 13.96
CA GLU A 100 -8.96 12.36 13.50
C GLU A 100 -9.54 10.95 13.62
N TYR A 101 -8.77 9.95 13.22
CA TYR A 101 -9.16 8.55 13.35
C TYR A 101 -9.34 8.16 14.82
N LYS A 102 -8.42 8.57 15.69
CA LYS A 102 -8.46 8.29 17.12
C LYS A 102 -9.63 8.98 17.81
N GLU A 103 -9.94 10.20 17.42
CA GLU A 103 -11.15 10.88 17.90
C GLU A 103 -12.41 10.08 17.53
N ARG A 104 -12.49 9.62 16.27
CA ARG A 104 -13.65 8.93 15.69
C ARG A 104 -13.84 7.51 16.19
N PHE A 105 -12.77 6.74 16.36
CA PHE A 105 -12.84 5.29 16.60
C PHE A 105 -12.19 4.83 17.91
N LYS A 106 -11.56 5.74 18.67
CA LYS A 106 -10.86 5.43 19.93
C LYS A 106 -9.74 4.39 19.77
N ALA A 107 -9.15 4.32 18.57
CA ALA A 107 -8.02 3.47 18.20
C ALA A 107 -7.05 4.28 17.33
N ASP A 108 -5.78 3.86 17.24
CA ASP A 108 -4.84 4.50 16.33
C ASP A 108 -5.07 4.03 14.89
N ASN A 109 -4.90 4.92 13.92
CA ASN A 109 -4.86 4.56 12.50
C ASN A 109 -3.54 3.86 12.16
N LYS A 110 -3.59 2.54 11.99
CA LYS A 110 -2.41 1.74 11.62
C LYS A 110 -1.93 1.96 10.19
N ASN A 111 -2.72 2.63 9.34
CA ASN A 111 -2.35 2.92 7.95
C ASN A 111 -1.51 4.19 7.81
N GLN A 112 -1.45 5.08 8.81
CA GLN A 112 -0.78 6.38 8.65
C GLN A 112 0.70 6.25 8.31
N SER A 113 1.43 5.36 9.01
CA SER A 113 2.86 5.15 8.73
C SER A 113 3.08 4.58 7.33
N LEU A 114 2.28 3.58 6.93
CA LEU A 114 2.30 2.99 5.60
C LEU A 114 2.06 4.04 4.51
N ILE A 115 0.98 4.82 4.61
CA ILE A 115 0.63 5.84 3.61
C ILE A 115 1.72 6.90 3.48
N LYS A 116 2.32 7.36 4.59
CA LYS A 116 3.45 8.31 4.55
C LYS A 116 4.66 7.73 3.83
N GLN A 117 4.99 6.46 4.06
CA GLN A 117 6.10 5.81 3.36
C GLN A 117 5.79 5.61 1.86
N LEU A 118 4.55 5.28 1.50
CA LEU A 118 4.14 5.22 0.09
C LEU A 118 4.29 6.59 -0.58
N LEU A 119 3.78 7.66 0.03
CA LEU A 119 3.92 9.03 -0.47
C LEU A 119 5.38 9.43 -0.67
N ALA A 120 6.28 9.01 0.22
CA ALA A 120 7.72 9.24 0.11
C ALA A 120 8.39 8.42 -1.00
N ASN A 121 7.72 7.40 -1.55
CA ASN A 121 8.24 6.47 -2.56
C ASN A 121 7.35 6.46 -3.81
N ASN A 122 7.33 7.60 -4.53
CA ASN A 122 6.70 7.77 -5.85
C ASN A 122 5.24 7.26 -5.93
N THR A 123 4.51 7.29 -4.82
CA THR A 123 3.09 6.93 -4.78
C THR A 123 2.24 8.17 -4.59
N VAL A 124 1.23 8.37 -5.45
CA VAL A 124 0.17 9.35 -5.21
C VAL A 124 -1.01 8.67 -4.51
N VAL A 125 -1.69 9.37 -3.60
CA VAL A 125 -2.84 8.80 -2.87
C VAL A 125 -4.05 9.69 -3.06
N TYR A 126 -5.10 9.10 -3.62
CA TYR A 126 -6.40 9.74 -3.81
C TYR A 126 -7.45 9.10 -2.91
N VAL A 127 -8.34 9.92 -2.34
CA VAL A 127 -9.61 9.47 -1.78
C VAL A 127 -10.77 10.00 -2.60
N CYS A 128 -11.71 9.12 -2.91
CA CYS A 128 -12.94 9.43 -3.63
C CYS A 128 -13.78 10.44 -2.85
N GLY A 129 -13.98 11.65 -3.37
CA GLY A 129 -14.78 12.69 -2.73
C GLY A 129 -16.24 12.30 -2.47
N GLN A 130 -16.86 11.53 -3.37
CA GLN A 130 -18.22 11.02 -3.16
C GLN A 130 -18.29 10.07 -1.96
N SER A 131 -17.35 9.13 -1.85
CA SER A 131 -17.27 8.19 -0.73
C SER A 131 -16.86 8.90 0.55
N ALA A 132 -15.85 9.77 0.52
CA ALA A 132 -15.42 10.58 1.65
C ALA A 132 -16.58 11.39 2.23
N THR A 133 -17.37 12.04 1.37
CA THR A 133 -18.58 12.77 1.79
C THR A 133 -19.59 11.85 2.47
N HIS A 134 -19.87 10.68 1.90
CA HIS A 134 -20.76 9.67 2.51
C HIS A 134 -20.27 9.22 3.90
N TYR A 135 -18.95 9.00 4.04
CA TYR A 135 -18.31 8.59 5.30
C TYR A 135 -17.91 9.76 6.21
N LYS A 136 -18.36 10.99 5.91
CA LYS A 136 -18.09 12.21 6.69
C LYS A 136 -16.59 12.44 6.93
N VAL A 137 -15.81 12.34 5.86
CA VAL A 137 -14.37 12.61 5.84
C VAL A 137 -14.16 13.91 5.07
N ALA A 138 -13.61 14.93 5.74
CA ALA A 138 -13.28 16.21 5.12
C ALA A 138 -11.79 16.27 4.71
N PRO A 139 -11.42 17.09 3.71
CA PRO A 139 -10.04 17.19 3.23
C PRO A 139 -9.00 17.49 4.32
N GLU A 140 -9.31 18.37 5.25
CA GLU A 140 -8.45 18.77 6.37
C GLU A 140 -8.20 17.65 7.39
N GLN A 141 -9.01 16.59 7.35
CA GLN A 141 -8.87 15.43 8.25
C GLN A 141 -7.94 14.35 7.69
N LEU A 142 -7.47 14.50 6.47
CA LEU A 142 -6.70 13.47 5.78
C LEU A 142 -5.25 13.43 6.28
N ILE A 143 -4.61 12.28 6.13
CA ILE A 143 -3.15 12.17 6.25
C ILE A 143 -2.52 13.15 5.26
N GLU A 144 -1.55 13.93 5.73
CA GLU A 144 -0.81 14.90 4.91
C GLU A 144 -0.29 14.25 3.61
N GLY A 145 -0.58 14.89 2.48
CA GLY A 145 -0.23 14.41 1.14
C GLY A 145 -1.32 13.58 0.44
N VAL A 146 -2.33 13.08 1.17
CA VAL A 146 -3.51 12.45 0.56
C VAL A 146 -4.38 13.53 -0.09
N GLN A 147 -4.81 13.27 -1.32
CA GLN A 147 -5.59 14.20 -2.13
C GLN A 147 -7.03 13.74 -2.25
N MET A 148 -8.00 14.66 -2.18
CA MET A 148 -9.39 14.34 -2.49
C MET A 148 -9.63 14.50 -3.99
N SER A 149 -10.06 13.43 -4.66
CA SER A 149 -10.53 13.48 -6.04
C SER A 149 -12.04 13.70 -6.10
N LEU A 150 -12.59 14.07 -7.26
CA LEU A 150 -14.06 14.15 -7.42
C LEU A 150 -14.73 12.80 -7.12
N SER A 151 -14.14 11.73 -7.65
CA SER A 151 -14.51 10.34 -7.37
C SER A 151 -13.34 9.40 -7.68
N ALA A 152 -13.38 8.17 -7.17
CA ALA A 152 -12.42 7.14 -7.59
C ALA A 152 -12.49 6.86 -9.09
N MET A 153 -13.69 6.90 -9.69
CA MET A 153 -13.87 6.75 -11.14
C MET A 153 -13.10 7.83 -11.91
N THR A 154 -13.19 9.09 -11.46
CA THR A 154 -12.46 10.22 -12.07
C THR A 154 -10.95 10.05 -11.90
N ALA A 155 -10.50 9.68 -10.71
CA ALA A 155 -9.08 9.45 -10.44
C ALA A 155 -8.50 8.35 -11.34
N HIS A 156 -9.16 7.19 -11.41
CA HIS A 156 -8.73 6.09 -12.29
C HIS A 156 -8.74 6.49 -13.77
N ALA A 157 -9.78 7.17 -14.25
CA ALA A 157 -9.83 7.62 -15.64
C ALA A 157 -8.66 8.56 -15.99
N GLN A 158 -8.33 9.50 -15.09
CA GLN A 158 -7.20 10.42 -15.29
C GLN A 158 -5.84 9.71 -15.18
N LEU A 159 -5.70 8.76 -14.26
CA LEU A 159 -4.49 7.94 -14.13
C LEU A 159 -4.27 7.07 -15.38
N GLN A 160 -5.33 6.46 -15.90
CA GLN A 160 -5.26 5.68 -17.15
C GLN A 160 -4.81 6.53 -18.33
N GLN A 161 -5.31 7.76 -18.47
CA GLN A 161 -4.84 8.72 -19.48
C GLN A 161 -3.35 9.08 -19.32
N GLN A 162 -2.82 8.96 -18.11
CA GLN A 162 -1.39 9.15 -17.80
C GLN A 162 -0.56 7.87 -17.95
N GLY A 163 -1.15 6.78 -18.46
CA GLY A 163 -0.47 5.51 -18.70
C GLY A 163 -0.42 4.57 -17.50
N TYR A 164 -1.23 4.81 -16.46
CA TYR A 164 -1.37 3.84 -15.36
C TYR A 164 -2.26 2.67 -15.78
N THR A 165 -1.84 1.45 -15.47
CA THR A 165 -2.72 0.28 -15.50
C THR A 165 -3.49 0.16 -14.18
N LEU A 166 -4.62 -0.54 -14.18
CA LEU A 166 -5.40 -0.81 -12.98
C LEU A 166 -4.96 -2.14 -12.35
N ASN A 167 -4.67 -2.13 -11.06
CA ASN A 167 -4.68 -3.30 -10.21
C ASN A 167 -5.87 -3.20 -9.22
N PRO A 168 -6.89 -4.07 -9.30
CA PRO A 168 -8.08 -3.95 -8.47
C PRO A 168 -7.95 -4.60 -7.08
N PHE A 169 -6.74 -4.91 -6.59
CA PHE A 169 -6.49 -5.58 -5.30
C PHE A 169 -5.14 -5.25 -4.63
#